data_AF-A0A843EPL9-F1
#
_entry.id   AF-A0A843EPL9-F1
#
_cell.length_a   1.000
_cell.length_b   1.000
_cell.length_c   1.000
_cell.angle_alpha   90.00
_cell.angle_beta   90.00
_cell.angle_gamma   90.00
#
_symmetry.space_group_name_H-M   'P 1'
#
loop_
_entity.id
_entity.type
_entity.pdbx_description
1 polymer ?
#
loop_
_entity_poly.entity_id
_entity_poly.type
_entity_poly.pdbx_seq_one_letter_code
_entity_poly.pdbx_strand_id
1 'polypeptide(L)' 'LIQELMKQANLTEDQGNIVSDIFANNFTAGGGAEDVIVNLIAEKLGVDKARAKDIYTIGVGVLTTTGILDKIKGIFKR' A
#
# COMPACT_ATOMS: atom_id res chain seq x y z
N LEU A 1 -6.95 5.86 -6.83
CA LEU A 1 -6.22 4.97 -5.92
C LEU A 1 -5.66 5.76 -4.73
N ILE A 2 -4.68 6.64 -4.95
CA ILE A 2 -4.02 7.44 -3.89
C ILE A 2 -5.02 8.28 -3.09
N GLN A 3 -5.93 9.00 -3.75
CA GLN A 3 -6.93 9.83 -3.07
C GLN A 3 -7.88 9.04 -2.16
N GLU A 4 -8.26 7.82 -2.56
CA GLU A 4 -9.14 6.97 -1.75
C GLU A 4 -8.39 6.39 -0.55
N LEU A 5 -7.14 5.98 -0.75
CA LEU A 5 -6.25 5.56 0.32
C LEU A 5 -6.04 6.69 1.34
N MET A 6 -5.75 7.90 0.86
CA MET A 6 -5.59 9.07 1.73
C MET A 6 -6.84 9.35 2.56
N LYS A 7 -8.02 9.27 1.93
CA LYS A 7 -9.29 9.50 2.60
C LYS A 7 -9.59 8.45 3.66
N GLN A 8 -9.45 7.17 3.33
CA GLN A 8 -9.79 6.08 4.25
C GLN A 8 -8.76 5.91 5.37
N ALA A 9 -7.48 6.07 5.06
CA ALA A 9 -6.41 5.97 6.03
C ALA A 9 -6.10 7.29 6.73
N ASN A 10 -6.84 8.38 6.47
CA ASN A 10 -6.60 9.71 7.03
C ASN A 10 -5.12 10.14 6.91
N LEU A 11 -4.61 10.09 5.68
CA LEU A 11 -3.23 10.46 5.34
C LEU A 11 -3.21 11.84 4.69
N THR A 12 -2.13 12.59 4.95
CA THR A 12 -1.80 13.78 4.14
C THR A 12 -1.42 13.36 2.71
N GLU A 13 -1.32 14.33 1.80
CA GLU A 13 -0.89 14.08 0.42
C GLU A 13 0.51 13.44 0.36
N ASP A 14 1.46 13.99 1.11
CA ASP A 14 2.82 13.43 1.20
C ASP A 14 2.82 11.99 1.72
N GLN A 15 2.05 11.72 2.77
CA GLN A 15 1.91 10.37 3.33
C GLN A 15 1.26 9.41 2.33
N GLY A 16 0.22 9.87 1.62
CA GLY A 16 -0.44 9.10 0.58
C GLY A 16 0.51 8.71 -0.56
N ASN A 17 1.35 9.65 -0.99
CA ASN A 17 2.37 9.41 -2.02
C ASN A 17 3.42 8.40 -1.56
N ILE A 18 3.96 8.55 -0.34
CA ILE A 18 4.90 7.59 0.26
C ILE A 18 4.32 6.18 0.27
N VAL A 19 3.08 6.01 0.78
CA VAL A 19 2.45 4.70 0.87
C VAL A 19 2.20 4.12 -0.52
N SER A 20 1.78 4.95 -1.49
CA SER A 20 1.59 4.52 -2.87
C SER A 20 2.87 3.99 -3.50
N ASP A 21 3.99 4.68 -3.30
CA ASP A 21 5.30 4.25 -3.82
C ASP A 21 5.76 2.94 -3.17
N ILE A 22 5.52 2.76 -1.86
CA ILE A 22 5.79 1.49 -1.17
C ILE A 22 4.99 0.37 -1.83
N PHE A 23 3.68 0.56 -2.04
CA PHE A 23 2.84 -0.46 -2.68
C PHE A 23 3.31 -0.76 -4.11
N ALA A 24 3.58 0.26 -4.93
CA ALA A 24 4.01 0.10 -6.31
C ALA A 24 5.32 -0.71 -6.42
N ASN A 25 6.31 -0.41 -5.58
CA ASN A 25 7.61 -1.09 -5.61
C ASN A 25 7.57 -2.53 -5.06
N ASN A 26 6.70 -2.80 -4.08
CA ASN A 26 6.69 -4.10 -3.39
C ASN A 26 5.67 -5.10 -3.96
N PHE A 27 4.55 -4.65 -4.53
CA PHE A 27 3.59 -5.55 -5.18
C PHE A 27 4.02 -5.97 -6.59
N THR A 28 4.73 -5.11 -7.32
CA THR A 28 5.27 -5.46 -8.66
C THR A 28 6.45 -6.43 -8.57
N ALA A 29 7.14 -6.55 -7.44
CA ALA A 29 8.24 -7.50 -7.30
C ALA A 29 7.80 -8.96 -7.05
N GLY A 30 6.48 -9.25 -7.01
CA GLY A 30 5.97 -10.59 -6.68
C GLY A 30 6.25 -11.07 -5.25
N GLY A 31 6.84 -10.20 -4.41
CA GLY A 31 7.44 -10.55 -3.12
C GLY A 31 7.09 -9.65 -1.96
N GLY A 32 6.01 -8.87 -2.04
CA GLY A 32 5.58 -8.02 -0.93
C GLY A 32 4.96 -8.83 0.21
N ALA A 33 5.78 -9.50 1.02
CA ALA A 33 5.32 -10.03 2.30
C ALA A 33 4.73 -8.88 3.13
N GLU A 34 3.52 -9.06 3.68
CA GLU A 34 2.81 -8.05 4.49
C GLU A 34 3.74 -7.35 5.48
N ASP A 35 4.55 -8.12 6.22
CA ASP A 35 5.49 -7.58 7.22
C ASP A 35 6.49 -6.58 6.63
N VAL A 36 6.97 -6.79 5.40
CA VAL A 36 7.92 -5.86 4.75
C VAL A 36 7.23 -4.53 4.48
N ILE A 37 6.03 -4.57 3.91
CA ILE A 37 5.27 -3.36 3.56
C ILE A 37 4.85 -2.61 4.83
N VAL A 38 4.39 -3.33 5.85
CA VAL A 38 4.02 -2.74 7.15
C VAL A 38 5.22 -2.07 7.82
N ASN A 39 6.39 -2.71 7.82
CA ASN A 39 7.60 -2.11 8.37
C ASN A 39 8.03 -0.85 7.59
N LEU A 40 7.99 -0.90 6.25
CA LEU A 40 8.30 0.27 5.42
C LEU A 40 7.34 1.45 5.68
N ILE A 41 6.04 1.17 5.85
CA ILE A 41 5.05 2.20 6.21
C ILE A 41 5.36 2.78 7.59
N ALA A 42 5.63 1.93 8.60
CA ALA A 42 5.97 2.36 9.95
C ALA A 42 7.21 3.28 9.95
N GLU A 43 8.29 2.86 9.28
CA GLU A 43 9.54 3.60 9.18
C GLU A 43 9.39 4.93 8.43
N LYS A 44 8.72 4.92 7.26
CA LYS A 44 8.64 6.10 6.39
C LYS A 44 7.66 7.14 6.88
N LEU A 45 6.59 6.73 7.56
CA LEU A 45 5.60 7.66 8.13
C LEU A 45 5.91 8.02 9.58
N GLY A 46 6.87 7.34 10.23
CA GLY A 46 7.18 7.55 11.65
C GLY A 46 6.00 7.18 12.56
N VAL A 47 5.26 6.13 12.20
CA VAL A 47 4.08 5.66 12.95
C VAL A 47 4.36 4.31 13.59
N ASP A 48 3.59 3.94 14.60
CA ASP A 48 3.71 2.62 15.22
C ASP A 48 3.24 1.49 14.27
N LYS A 49 3.63 0.24 14.62
CA LYS A 49 3.34 -0.93 13.78
C LYS A 49 1.83 -1.21 13.64
N ALA A 50 1.02 -0.89 14.65
CA ALA A 50 -0.43 -1.10 14.59
C ALA A 50 -1.05 -0.15 13.56
N ARG A 51 -0.66 1.13 13.62
CA ARG A 51 -1.09 2.15 12.67
C ARG A 51 -0.62 1.83 11.25
N ALA A 52 0.62 1.38 11.09
CA ALA A 52 1.15 0.96 9.80
C ALA A 52 0.39 -0.24 9.22
N LYS A 53 -0.02 -1.18 10.07
CA LYS A 53 -0.85 -2.33 9.68
C LYS A 53 -2.24 -1.91 9.22
N ASP A 54 -2.88 -0.96 9.89
CA ASP A 54 -4.17 -0.43 9.46
C ASP A 54 -4.08 0.22 8.08
N ILE A 55 -3.04 1.04 7.85
CA ILE A 55 -2.78 1.68 6.55
C ILE A 55 -2.55 0.62 5.47
N TYR A 56 -1.80 -0.45 5.78
CA TYR A 56 -1.58 -1.56 4.87
C TYR A 56 -2.90 -2.24 4.48
N THR A 57 -3.74 -2.60 5.46
CA THR A 57 -5.02 -3.26 5.22
C THR A 57 -5.95 -2.40 4.36
N ILE A 58 -6.02 -1.09 4.62
CA ILE A 58 -6.76 -0.15 3.79
C ILE A 58 -6.18 -0.10 2.38
N GLY A 59 -4.86 0.03 2.23
CA GLY A 59 -4.18 0.06 0.94
C GLY A 59 -4.45 -1.16 0.07
N VAL A 60 -4.36 -2.36 0.65
CA VAL A 60 -4.70 -3.62 -0.03
C VAL A 60 -6.19 -3.66 -0.41
N GLY A 61 -7.08 -3.21 0.48
CA GLY A 61 -8.52 -3.14 0.22
C GLY A 61 -8.85 -2.21 -0.96
N VAL A 62 -8.23 -1.03 -1.01
CA VAL A 62 -8.40 -0.06 -2.10
C VAL A 62 -7.81 -0.62 -3.41
N LEU A 63 -6.64 -1.26 -3.38
CA LEU A 63 -6.03 -1.90 -4.56
C LEU A 63 -6.89 -3.05 -5.12
N THR A 64 -7.55 -3.81 -4.24
CA THR A 64 -8.42 -4.94 -4.61
C THR A 64 -9.72 -4.44 -5.23
N THR A 65 -10.39 -3.49 -4.57
CA THR A 65 -11.67 -2.92 -5.04
C THR A 65 -11.54 -2.14 -6.35
N THR A 66 -10.38 -1.57 -6.63
CA THR A 66 -10.09 -0.87 -7.90
C THR A 66 -9.65 -1.81 -9.03
N GLY A 67 -9.52 -3.13 -8.77
CA GLY A 67 -9.04 -4.12 -9.75
C GLY A 67 -7.58 -3.93 -10.18
N ILE A 68 -6.83 -3.04 -9.51
CA ILE A 68 -5.42 -2.77 -9.81
C ILE A 68 -4.56 -3.96 -9.40
N LEU A 69 -4.92 -4.64 -8.31
CA LEU A 69 -4.25 -5.85 -7.86
C LEU A 69 -4.32 -6.97 -8.91
N ASP A 70 -5.45 -7.10 -9.61
CA ASP A 70 -5.62 -8.06 -10.71
C ASP A 70 -4.87 -7.64 -11.98
N LYS A 71 -4.74 -6.34 -12.26
CA LYS A 71 -3.86 -5.84 -13.33
C LYS A 71 -2.39 -6.13 -13.04
N ILE A 72 -1.93 -5.87 -11.81
CA ILE A 72 -0.56 -6.18 -11.39
C ILE A 72 -0.32 -7.69 -11.50
N LYS A 73 -1.19 -8.53 -10.93
CA LYS A 73 -1.08 -10.00 -11.03
C LYS A 73 -1.18 -10.53 -12.48
N GLY A 74 -1.98 -9.90 -13.33
CA GLY A 74 -2.16 -10.25 -14.74
C GLY A 74 -0.94 -9.94 -15.61
N ILE A 75 -0.15 -8.93 -15.26
CA ILE A 75 1.12 -8.62 -15.94
C ILE A 75 2.18 -9.70 -15.69
N PHE A 76 2.19 -10.36 -14.52
CA PHE A 76 3.14 -11.43 -14.19
C PHE A 76 2.74 -12.83 -14.67
N LYS A 77 1.56 -12.99 -15.28
CA LYS A 77 1.10 -14.27 -15.85
C LYS A 77 1.43 -14.46 -17.34
N ARG A 78 2.15 -13.52 -17.96
CA ARG A 78 2.58 -13.61 -19.37
C ARG A 78 4.07 -13.84 -19.50
#